data_AF-W1I821-F1
#
_entry.id   AF-W1I821-F1
#
_cell.length_a   1.000
_cell.length_b   1.000
_cell.length_c   1.000
_cell.angle_alpha   90.00
_cell.angle_beta   90.00
_cell.angle_gamma   90.00
#
_symmetry.space_group_name_H-M   'P 1'
#
loop_
_entity.id
_entity.type
_entity.pdbx_description
1 polymer ?
#
loop_
_entity_poly.entity_id
_entity_poly.type
_entity_poly.pdbx_seq_one_letter_code
_entity_poly.pdbx_strand_id
1 'polypeptide(L)'
;VAAFAETEYDTGLNLDALQDVAAYFRDVRKKYARFESDVTRVDTRVFVNQIPGGMISNLANQLKEQGALDKMDDVLDEITNVRKDFGIHHWSRHQPNCRHTSCA
;
A
#
# COMPACT_ATOMS: atom_id res chain seq x y z
N VAL A 1 10.22 5.07 16.80
CA VAL A 1 11.52 5.50 17.39
C VAL A 1 11.30 6.72 18.26
N ALA A 2 11.11 7.93 17.71
CA ALA A 2 10.90 9.13 18.53
C ALA A 2 9.71 9.03 19.51
N ALA A 3 8.59 8.43 19.08
CA ALA A 3 7.41 8.25 19.93
C ALA A 3 7.57 7.29 21.12
N PHE A 4 8.65 6.49 21.14
CA PHE A 4 8.93 5.52 22.20
C PHE A 4 10.21 5.86 22.99
N ALA A 5 10.89 6.95 22.64
CA ALA A 5 12.07 7.40 23.38
C ALA A 5 11.68 7.71 24.82
N GLU A 6 12.53 7.31 25.78
CA GLU A 6 12.31 7.53 27.22
C GLU A 6 11.10 6.78 27.82
N THR A 7 10.52 5.84 27.07
CA THR A 7 9.48 4.93 27.57
C THR A 7 10.06 3.57 27.91
N GLU A 8 9.29 2.70 28.58
CA GLU A 8 9.67 1.30 28.81
C GLU A 8 9.90 0.50 27.49
N TYR A 9 9.40 1.02 26.37
CA TYR A 9 9.53 0.44 25.03
C TYR A 9 10.60 1.12 24.18
N ASP A 10 11.59 1.77 24.81
CA ASP A 10 12.66 2.44 24.08
C ASP A 10 13.39 1.46 23.16
N THR A 11 13.46 1.84 21.90
CA THR A 11 14.08 1.05 20.83
C THR A 11 15.61 1.14 20.83
N GLY A 12 16.21 2.11 21.53
CA GLY A 12 17.66 2.33 21.57
C GLY A 12 18.28 2.75 20.23
N LEU A 13 17.46 3.07 19.23
CA LEU A 13 17.91 3.45 17.89
C LEU A 13 18.31 4.92 17.86
N ASN A 14 19.49 5.21 17.30
CA ASN A 14 19.99 6.57 17.13
C ASN A 14 19.16 7.32 16.07
N LEU A 15 18.47 8.39 16.51
CA LEU A 15 17.63 9.22 15.65
C LEU A 15 18.44 9.97 14.58
N ASP A 16 19.65 10.42 14.89
CA ASP A 16 20.49 11.17 13.95
C ASP A 16 20.93 10.26 12.80
N ALA A 17 21.33 9.02 13.11
CA ALA A 17 21.65 8.03 12.10
C ALA A 17 20.45 7.69 11.19
N LEU A 18 19.23 7.68 11.75
CA LEU A 18 18.01 7.50 10.96
C LEU A 18 17.71 8.70 10.06
N GLN A 19 18.02 9.93 10.51
CA GLN A 19 17.88 11.13 9.67
C GLN A 19 18.84 11.11 8.47
N ASP A 20 20.08 10.67 8.66
CA ASP A 20 21.06 10.54 7.58
C ASP A 20 20.59 9.54 6.52
N VAL A 21 20.10 8.38 6.95
CA VAL A 21 19.52 7.36 6.05
C VAL A 21 18.28 7.91 5.34
N ALA A 22 17.40 8.64 6.05
CA ALA A 22 16.22 9.25 5.47
C ALA A 22 16.58 10.33 4.43
N ALA A 23 17.66 11.09 4.64
CA ALA A 23 18.17 12.07 3.69
C ALA A 23 18.67 11.39 2.41
N TYR A 24 19.46 10.31 2.55
CA TYR A 24 19.91 9.50 1.42
C TYR A 24 18.73 8.98 0.58
N PHE A 25 17.73 8.37 1.22
CA PHE A 25 16.55 7.87 0.49
C PHE A 25 15.70 8.98 -0.13
N ARG A 26 15.69 10.19 0.44
CA ARG A 26 15.04 11.37 -0.17
C ARG A 26 15.64 11.70 -1.53
N ASP A 27 16.96 11.61 -1.67
CA ASP A 27 17.64 11.86 -2.95
C ASP A 27 17.52 10.68 -3.92
N VAL A 28 17.57 9.44 -3.43
CA VAL A 28 17.30 8.26 -4.28
C VAL A 28 15.88 8.31 -4.83
N ARG A 29 14.89 8.67 -4.00
CA ARG A 29 13.48 8.75 -4.39
C ARG A 29 13.24 9.69 -5.58
N LYS A 30 13.95 10.83 -5.67
CA LYS A 30 13.87 11.75 -6.81
C LYS A 30 14.16 11.06 -8.16
N LYS A 31 15.04 10.04 -8.19
CA LYS A 31 15.36 9.29 -9.41
C LYS A 31 14.20 8.44 -9.93
N TYR A 32 13.25 8.09 -9.06
CA TYR A 32 12.09 7.25 -9.37
C TYR A 32 10.79 8.04 -9.46
N ALA A 33 10.87 9.37 -9.56
CA ALA A 33 9.70 10.27 -9.64
C ALA A 33 8.69 9.86 -10.72
N ARG A 34 9.15 9.28 -11.85
CA ARG A 34 8.27 8.76 -12.92
C ARG A 34 7.34 7.61 -12.53
N PHE A 35 7.62 6.92 -11.42
CA PHE A 35 6.81 5.82 -10.90
C PHE A 35 6.03 6.21 -9.65
N GLU A 36 6.13 7.47 -9.21
CA GLU A 36 5.31 7.94 -8.10
C GLU A 36 3.86 8.09 -8.53
N SER A 37 2.97 7.50 -7.74
CA SER A 37 1.53 7.65 -7.88
C SER A 37 1.09 8.93 -7.18
N ASP A 38 0.28 9.75 -7.85
CA ASP A 38 -0.37 10.95 -7.27
C ASP A 38 -1.34 10.60 -6.11
N VAL A 39 -1.61 9.31 -5.88
CA VAL A 39 -2.48 8.78 -4.81
C VAL A 39 -1.69 8.56 -3.52
N THR A 40 -0.83 9.51 -3.14
CA THR A 40 0.20 9.30 -2.08
C THR A 40 -0.13 9.87 -0.71
N ARG A 41 -1.25 10.60 -0.54
CA ARG A 41 -1.52 11.32 0.71
C ARG A 41 -2.85 10.90 1.33
N VAL A 42 -2.80 9.76 2.03
CA VAL A 42 -3.85 9.25 2.93
C VAL A 42 -5.22 9.14 2.26
N ASP A 43 -5.46 8.00 1.62
CA ASP A 43 -6.74 7.71 1.00
C ASP A 43 -7.71 7.12 2.03
N THR A 44 -8.70 7.92 2.46
CA THR A 44 -9.76 7.50 3.39
C THR A 44 -10.66 6.40 2.81
N ARG A 45 -10.59 6.12 1.50
CA ARG A 45 -11.35 5.03 0.85
C ARG A 45 -10.89 3.64 1.30
N VAL A 46 -9.72 3.51 1.94
CA VAL A 46 -9.29 2.25 2.57
C VAL A 46 -10.28 1.80 3.64
N PHE A 47 -10.90 2.73 4.38
CA PHE A 47 -11.89 2.39 5.40
C PHE A 47 -13.22 1.88 4.82
N VAL A 48 -13.56 2.29 3.60
CA VAL A 48 -14.81 1.92 2.94
C VAL A 48 -14.66 0.61 2.17
N ASN A 49 -13.60 0.48 1.38
CA ASN A 49 -13.48 -0.62 0.42
C ASN A 49 -12.56 -1.75 0.90
N GLN A 50 -11.82 -1.56 2.00
CA GLN A 50 -10.81 -2.51 2.53
C GLN A 50 -9.75 -2.96 1.50
N ILE A 51 -9.54 -2.19 0.43
CA ILE A 51 -8.55 -2.52 -0.60
C ILE A 51 -7.18 -2.00 -0.17
N PRO A 52 -6.12 -2.83 -0.19
CA PRO A 52 -4.76 -2.38 0.10
C PRO A 52 -4.32 -1.25 -0.84
N GLY A 53 -3.68 -0.20 -0.32
CA GLY A 53 -3.24 0.96 -1.12
C GLY A 53 -2.31 0.60 -2.29
N GLY A 54 -1.55 -0.49 -2.17
CA GLY A 54 -0.73 -1.03 -3.27
C GLY A 54 -1.55 -1.60 -4.43
N MET A 55 -2.76 -2.11 -4.19
CA MET A 55 -3.67 -2.56 -5.24
C MET A 55 -4.36 -1.38 -5.91
N ILE A 56 -4.78 -0.36 -5.14
CA ILE A 56 -5.40 0.87 -5.67
C ILE A 56 -4.45 1.61 -6.59
N SER A 57 -3.21 1.83 -6.16
CA SER A 57 -2.20 2.53 -6.98
C SER A 57 -1.86 1.77 -8.27
N ASN A 58 -1.82 0.44 -8.22
CA ASN A 58 -1.62 -0.39 -9.40
C ASN A 58 -2.81 -0.29 -10.39
N LEU A 59 -4.04 -0.40 -9.88
CA LEU A 59 -5.25 -0.26 -10.67
C LEU A 59 -5.36 1.15 -11.30
N ALA A 60 -4.99 2.19 -10.55
CA ALA A 60 -4.96 3.57 -11.04
C ALA A 60 -3.98 3.73 -12.20
N ASN A 61 -2.80 3.12 -12.12
CA ASN A 61 -1.85 3.12 -13.23
C ASN A 61 -2.41 2.38 -14.46
N GLN A 62 -3.04 1.21 -14.26
CA GLN A 62 -3.66 0.44 -15.35
C GLN A 62 -4.78 1.23 -16.06
N LEU A 63 -5.66 1.88 -15.29
CA LEU A 63 -6.74 2.70 -15.85
C LEU A 63 -6.20 3.98 -16.52
N LYS A 64 -5.12 4.57 -16.00
CA LYS A 64 -4.43 5.71 -16.61
C LYS A 64 -3.82 5.35 -17.96
N GLU A 65 -3.18 4.19 -18.07
CA GLU A 65 -2.66 3.68 -19.35
C GLU A 65 -3.78 3.41 -20.38
N GLN A 66 -4.97 3.05 -19.91
CA GLN A 66 -6.14 2.79 -20.75
C GLN A 66 -7.02 4.03 -21.00
N GLY A 67 -6.66 5.19 -20.43
CA GLY A 67 -7.45 6.42 -20.54
C GLY A 67 -8.83 6.36 -19.88
N ALA A 68 -9.04 5.43 -18.94
CA ALA A 68 -10.32 5.13 -18.29
C ALA A 68 -10.31 5.43 -16.79
N LEU A 69 -9.57 6.46 -16.36
CA LEU A 69 -9.45 6.85 -14.96
C LEU A 69 -10.80 7.25 -14.33
N ASP A 70 -11.74 7.71 -15.13
CA ASP A 70 -13.11 8.04 -14.76
C ASP A 70 -13.90 6.82 -14.24
N LYS A 71 -13.51 5.60 -14.63
CA LYS A 71 -14.15 4.35 -14.21
C LYS A 71 -13.60 3.78 -12.90
N MET A 72 -12.72 4.52 -12.21
CA MET A 72 -12.11 4.04 -10.97
C MET A 72 -13.17 3.65 -9.94
N ASP A 73 -14.18 4.50 -9.74
CA ASP A 73 -15.19 4.27 -8.71
C ASP A 73 -16.07 3.05 -9.05
N ASP A 74 -16.47 2.90 -10.33
CA ASP A 74 -17.21 1.73 -10.80
C ASP A 74 -16.44 0.41 -10.58
N VAL A 75 -15.12 0.42 -10.81
CA VAL A 75 -14.28 -0.77 -10.60
C VAL A 75 -14.13 -1.10 -9.12
N LEU A 76 -14.03 -0.08 -8.25
CA LEU A 76 -13.93 -0.28 -6.80
C LEU A 76 -15.22 -0.89 -6.22
N ASP A 77 -16.38 -0.48 -6.73
CA ASP A 77 -17.67 -1.07 -6.36
C ASP A 77 -17.78 -2.53 -6.81
N GLU A 78 -17.35 -2.81 -8.05
CA GLU A 78 -17.39 -4.16 -8.60
C GLU A 78 -16.45 -5.13 -7.86
N ILE A 79 -15.28 -4.65 -7.41
CA ILE A 79 -14.37 -5.44 -6.57
C ILE A 79 -15.08 -5.93 -5.30
N THR A 80 -15.99 -5.14 -4.73
CA THR A 80 -16.76 -5.54 -3.54
C THR A 80 -17.77 -6.64 -3.86
N ASN A 81 -18.39 -6.62 -5.04
CA ASN A 81 -19.32 -7.65 -5.50
C ASN A 81 -18.58 -8.96 -5.79
N VAL A 82 -17.51 -8.89 -6.59
CA VAL A 82 -16.66 -10.05 -6.90
C VAL A 82 -16.11 -10.66 -5.60
N ARG A 83 -15.72 -9.85 -4.62
CA ARG A 83 -15.26 -10.38 -3.31
C ARG A 83 -16.34 -11.21 -2.60
N LYS A 84 -17.61 -10.84 -2.70
CA LYS A 84 -18.72 -11.61 -2.12
C LYS A 84 -18.91 -12.94 -2.85
N ASP A 85 -18.82 -12.93 -4.18
CA ASP A 85 -18.96 -14.13 -5.00
C ASP A 85 -17.87 -15.17 -4.72
N PHE A 86 -16.66 -14.71 -4.38
CA PHE A 86 -15.53 -15.56 -4.03
C PHE A 86 -15.39 -15.81 -2.51
N GLY A 87 -16.43 -15.56 -1.69
CA GLY A 87 -16.46 -16.00 -0.29
C GLY A 87 -15.75 -15.09 0.73
N ILE A 88 -15.58 -13.79 0.43
CA ILE A 88 -14.98 -12.77 1.31
C ILE A 88 -13.58 -13.17 1.82
N HIS A 89 -12.68 -13.46 0.89
CA HIS A 89 -11.27 -13.66 1.23
C HIS A 89 -10.55 -12.33 1.51
N HIS A 90 -9.44 -12.43 2.24
CA HIS A 90 -8.54 -11.31 2.50
C HIS A 90 -7.69 -11.06 1.25
N TRP A 91 -7.68 -9.84 0.74
CA TRP A 91 -6.86 -9.47 -0.41
C TRP A 91 -5.44 -9.20 0.06
N SER A 92 -4.59 -10.22 -0.03
CA SER A 92 -3.14 -10.08 0.10
C SER A 92 -2.48 -10.46 -1.21
N ARG A 93 -1.39 -9.77 -1.55
CA ARG A 93 -0.55 -10.19 -2.68
C ARG A 93 -0.06 -11.61 -2.36
N HIS A 94 -0.33 -12.57 -3.23
CA HIS A 94 0.11 -13.95 -3.05
C HIS A 94 1.65 -13.94 -2.94
N GLN A 95 2.16 -14.09 -1.72
CA GLN A 95 3.58 -14.26 -1.48
C GLN A 95 3.93 -15.68 -1.96
N PRO A 96 4.88 -15.85 -2.89
CA PRO A 96 5.33 -17.18 -3.29
C PRO A 96 6.18 -17.75 -2.15
N ASN A 97 5.53 -18.13 -1.06
CA ASN A 97 6.04 -18.95 0.01
C ASN A 97 4.85 -19.53 0.78
N CYS A 98 4.23 -20.54 0.16
CA CYS A 98 3.57 -21.59 0.92
C CYS A 98 4.57 -22.14 1.94
N ARG A 99 4.29 -21.91 3.23
CA ARG A 99 4.63 -22.88 4.29
C ARG A 99 3.37 -23.08 5.11
N HIS A 100 2.77 -24.27 4.90
CA HIS A 100 1.87 -25.02 5.79
C HIS A 100 0.70 -24.22 6.38
N THR A 101 -0.57 -24.50 6.07
CA THR A 101 -1.26 -25.79 5.97
C THR A 101 -2.57 -25.64 5.22
N SER A 102 -2.89 -26.66 4.41
CA SER A 102 -4.23 -27.04 3.93
C SER A 102 -5.01 -26.03 3.08
N CYS A 103 -4.91 -26.18 1.76
CA CYS A 103 -6.03 -25.89 0.87
C CYS A 103 -7.13 -26.95 1.13
N ALA A 104 -8.25 -26.50 1.67
CA ALA A 104 -9.57 -27.10 1.54
C ALA A 104 -10.60 -25.98 1.64
#